data_AF-A0A2P2LDQ6-F1
#
_entry.id   AF-A0A2P2LDQ6-F1
#
_cell.length_a   1.000
_cell.length_b   1.000
_cell.length_c   1.000
_cell.angle_alpha   90.00
_cell.angle_beta   90.00
_cell.angle_gamma   90.00
#
_symmetry.space_group_name_H-M   'P 1'
#
loop_
_entity.id
_entity.type
_entity.pdbx_description
1 polymer ?
#
loop_
_entity_poly.entity_id
_entity_poly.type
_entity_poly.pdbx_seq_one_letter_code
_entity_poly.pdbx_strand_id
1 'polypeptide(L)'
;MERKMEMPQRRRRWYFWGIAAIHLAAIAIFVRGFLLTRTELPNYSHCSDVSQSPCHFFSSSLTNASSSHPNHDPHHHRCWTKPVVDRLVIIVLDALRFDFVAPSTFFQEKKPWMDRLTVLQKLASSEGSSAKIFKAIADPPTTSLQRLKGLTTGGLPTFIDVGNSFGAPAIVEDNFVQQLAQNGKRVVMMGDDTWVQLFPHHFNKSFPYPSFNVKDLDTVDNGCIDHLFPSLYEGNWDVLIAHFLGVDHAGHIFGVDSTSMIEKLEQYNIILERVIKLLESQSGPGGIHENTYLLVMGDHGQTLNGDHGGGSAEEVETSMFAMSFKKLPYSLPLFMDTSACKLDLVGIFPLHEFILYGASKYLRSPTLT
;
A
#
# COMPACT_ATOMS: atom_id res chain seq x y z
N MET A 1 -43.16 -44.30 -42.01
CA MET A 1 -41.85 -44.95 -42.22
C MET A 1 -40.80 -43.84 -42.27
N GLU A 2 -40.37 -43.34 -41.11
CA GLU A 2 -39.36 -42.28 -41.03
C GLU A 2 -37.96 -42.88 -41.19
N ARG A 3 -37.27 -42.49 -42.27
CA ARG A 3 -35.87 -42.82 -42.51
C ARG A 3 -35.01 -41.99 -41.55
N LYS A 4 -34.54 -42.58 -40.45
CA LYS A 4 -33.43 -42.00 -39.67
C LYS A 4 -32.20 -41.95 -40.57
N MET A 5 -31.84 -40.75 -41.03
CA MET A 5 -30.56 -40.50 -41.69
C MET A 5 -29.45 -40.65 -40.64
N GLU A 6 -28.87 -41.84 -40.52
CA GLU A 6 -27.64 -42.01 -39.76
C GLU A 6 -26.49 -41.34 -40.51
N MET A 7 -25.92 -40.29 -39.91
CA MET A 7 -24.73 -39.65 -40.46
C MET A 7 -23.54 -40.63 -40.46
N PRO A 8 -22.76 -40.71 -41.55
CA PRO A 8 -21.62 -41.61 -41.63
C PRO A 8 -20.64 -41.37 -40.48
N GLN A 9 -20.20 -42.44 -39.82
CA GLN A 9 -19.32 -42.42 -38.64
C GLN A 9 -18.03 -41.59 -38.87
N ARG A 10 -17.53 -41.54 -40.11
CA ARG A 10 -16.39 -40.71 -40.54
C ARG A 10 -16.69 -39.20 -40.45
N ARG A 11 -17.91 -38.79 -40.80
CA ARG A 11 -18.37 -37.38 -40.71
C ARG A 11 -18.51 -36.94 -39.26
N ARG A 12 -18.98 -37.85 -38.38
CA ARG A 12 -19.06 -37.62 -36.92
C ARG A 12 -17.68 -37.37 -36.28
N ARG A 13 -16.63 -38.07 -36.72
CA ARG A 13 -15.25 -37.85 -36.23
C ARG A 13 -14.72 -36.45 -36.58
N TRP A 14 -15.02 -35.93 -37.77
CA TRP A 14 -14.60 -34.58 -38.17
C TRP A 14 -15.22 -33.47 -37.31
N TYR A 15 -16.48 -33.64 -36.87
CA TYR A 15 -17.09 -32.69 -35.94
C TYR A 15 -16.38 -32.68 -34.58
N PHE A 16 -15.99 -33.84 -34.03
CA PHE A 16 -15.23 -33.89 -32.78
C PHE A 16 -13.85 -33.23 -32.91
N TRP A 17 -13.12 -33.48 -34.00
CA TRP A 17 -11.84 -32.82 -34.25
C TRP A 17 -11.98 -31.32 -34.46
N GLY A 18 -13.04 -30.87 -35.16
CA GLY A 18 -13.34 -29.45 -35.34
C GLY A 18 -13.66 -28.76 -34.02
N ILE A 19 -14.51 -29.36 -33.17
CA ILE A 19 -14.82 -28.84 -31.83
C ILE A 19 -13.54 -28.79 -30.98
N ALA A 20 -12.73 -29.85 -30.98
CA ALA A 20 -11.46 -29.87 -30.25
C ALA A 20 -10.50 -28.77 -30.72
N ALA A 21 -10.37 -28.54 -32.03
CA ALA A 21 -9.54 -27.48 -32.58
C ALA A 21 -10.03 -26.08 -32.16
N ILE A 22 -11.35 -25.85 -32.14
CA ILE A 22 -11.93 -24.59 -31.66
C ILE A 22 -11.63 -24.39 -30.17
N HIS A 23 -11.76 -25.43 -29.33
CA HIS A 23 -11.43 -25.34 -27.91
C HIS A 23 -9.94 -25.06 -27.70
N LEU A 24 -9.05 -25.73 -28.44
CA LEU A 24 -7.61 -25.47 -28.37
C LEU A 24 -7.26 -24.05 -28.81
N ALA A 25 -7.90 -23.53 -29.87
CA ALA A 25 -7.72 -22.16 -30.32
C ALA A 25 -8.23 -21.15 -29.28
N ALA A 26 -9.40 -21.40 -28.68
CA ALA A 26 -9.96 -20.57 -27.62
C ALA A 26 -9.07 -20.55 -26.38
N ILE A 27 -8.56 -21.71 -25.96
CA ILE A 27 -7.57 -21.82 -24.87
C ILE A 27 -6.29 -21.06 -25.24
N ALA A 28 -5.78 -21.19 -26.46
CA ALA A 28 -4.57 -20.48 -26.87
C ALA A 28 -4.75 -18.95 -26.89
N ILE A 29 -5.90 -18.46 -27.36
CA ILE A 29 -6.26 -17.04 -27.32
C ILE A 29 -6.42 -16.56 -25.88
N PHE A 30 -7.11 -17.34 -25.04
CA PHE A 30 -7.31 -17.05 -23.63
C PHE A 30 -5.97 -16.98 -22.88
N VAL A 31 -5.14 -18.02 -22.99
CA VAL A 31 -3.82 -18.08 -22.33
C VAL A 31 -2.89 -16.97 -22.82
N ARG A 32 -2.97 -16.55 -24.08
CA ARG A 32 -2.14 -15.43 -24.59
C ARG A 32 -2.65 -14.04 -24.21
N GLY A 33 -3.96 -13.85 -24.08
CA GLY A 33 -4.57 -12.53 -23.87
C GLY A 33 -5.01 -12.25 -22.43
N PHE A 34 -5.45 -13.26 -21.69
CA PHE A 34 -5.93 -13.14 -20.31
C PHE A 34 -4.79 -13.18 -19.29
N LEU A 35 -3.79 -14.02 -19.54
CA LEU A 35 -2.59 -14.08 -18.72
C LEU A 35 -1.62 -13.00 -19.19
N LEU A 36 -1.82 -11.77 -18.71
CA LEU A 36 -0.88 -10.68 -18.91
C LEU A 36 0.49 -11.13 -18.39
N THR A 37 1.45 -11.35 -19.28
CA THR A 37 2.86 -11.57 -18.92
C THR A 37 3.46 -10.22 -18.56
N ARG A 38 3.73 -9.99 -17.28
CA ARG A 38 4.55 -8.84 -16.85
C ARG A 38 5.97 -9.02 -17.36
N THR A 39 6.54 -7.96 -17.92
CA THR A 39 7.99 -7.85 -18.06
C THR A 39 8.55 -7.25 -16.80
N GLU A 40 9.23 -8.06 -16.00
CA GLU A 40 10.02 -7.58 -14.87
C GLU A 40 11.24 -6.84 -15.42
N LEU A 41 11.47 -5.61 -14.94
CA LEU A 41 12.66 -4.85 -15.32
C LEU A 41 13.84 -5.33 -14.46
N PRO A 42 14.97 -5.74 -15.06
CA PRO A 42 16.12 -6.24 -14.30
C PRO A 42 16.97 -5.12 -13.69
N ASN A 43 16.53 -3.87 -13.79
CA ASN A 43 17.30 -2.70 -13.40
C ASN A 43 16.95 -2.28 -11.97
N TYR A 44 17.95 -1.81 -11.24
CA TYR A 44 17.78 -1.20 -9.92
C TYR A 44 18.08 0.29 -9.99
N SER A 45 17.34 1.06 -9.19
CA SER A 45 17.58 2.47 -9.01
C SER A 45 18.93 2.65 -8.35
N HIS A 46 19.82 3.38 -9.02
CA HIS A 46 21.10 3.80 -8.50
C HIS A 46 21.10 5.28 -8.18
N CYS A 47 21.98 5.65 -7.27
CA CYS A 47 22.11 7.02 -6.82
C CYS A 47 22.47 8.01 -7.95
N SER A 48 23.17 7.52 -8.98
CA SER A 48 23.47 8.27 -10.21
C SER A 48 22.21 8.71 -10.97
N ASP A 49 21.12 7.97 -10.84
CA ASP A 49 19.91 8.15 -11.63
C ASP A 49 19.17 9.43 -11.19
N VAL A 50 19.39 9.85 -9.94
CA VAL A 50 18.90 11.13 -9.40
C VAL A 50 19.40 12.31 -10.23
N SER A 51 20.65 12.26 -10.71
CA SER A 51 21.23 13.33 -11.56
C SER A 51 20.59 13.41 -12.95
N GLN A 52 20.01 12.30 -13.41
CA GLN A 52 19.31 12.20 -14.69
C GLN A 52 17.80 12.45 -14.53
N SER A 53 17.31 12.57 -13.29
CA SER A 53 15.91 12.81 -13.00
C SER A 53 15.50 14.23 -13.44
N PRO A 54 14.34 14.39 -14.11
CA PRO A 54 13.75 15.70 -14.38
C PRO A 54 13.55 16.54 -13.10
N CYS A 55 13.50 15.91 -11.93
CA CYS A 55 13.34 16.54 -10.63
C CYS A 55 14.64 17.13 -10.05
N HIS A 56 15.82 16.82 -10.60
CA HIS A 56 17.11 17.29 -10.07
C HIS A 56 17.29 18.81 -10.18
N PHE A 57 16.73 19.42 -11.23
CA PHE A 57 16.88 20.84 -11.55
C PHE A 57 16.33 21.81 -10.49
N PHE A 58 15.52 21.34 -9.55
CA PHE A 58 14.95 22.18 -8.48
C PHE A 58 15.77 22.19 -7.18
N SER A 59 16.73 21.28 -7.01
CA SER A 59 17.56 21.26 -5.79
C SER A 59 18.79 22.18 -5.89
N SER A 60 19.24 22.48 -7.11
CA SER A 60 20.43 23.30 -7.38
C SER A 60 20.17 24.82 -7.36
N SER A 61 18.93 25.27 -7.41
CA SER A 61 18.61 26.71 -7.37
C SER A 61 18.49 27.29 -5.96
N LEU A 62 18.28 26.46 -4.94
CA LEU A 62 18.18 26.89 -3.53
C LEU A 62 19.51 26.80 -2.75
N THR A 63 20.54 26.15 -3.30
CA THR A 63 21.83 25.96 -2.62
C THR A 63 22.89 26.99 -2.99
N ASN A 64 22.62 27.89 -3.95
CA ASN A 64 23.53 28.96 -4.33
C ASN A 64 23.43 30.24 -3.48
N ALA A 65 22.67 30.23 -2.39
CA ALA A 65 22.69 31.30 -1.41
C ALA A 65 23.31 30.80 -0.09
N SER A 66 24.58 31.14 0.09
CA SER A 66 25.35 31.12 1.36
C SER A 66 25.60 29.77 2.03
N SER A 67 26.75 29.15 1.75
CA SER A 67 27.61 28.56 2.81
C SER A 67 28.96 28.16 2.24
N SER A 68 29.90 29.09 2.32
CA SER A 68 31.34 28.81 2.25
C SER A 68 31.79 28.14 3.55
N HIS A 69 31.75 26.81 3.62
CA HIS A 69 32.50 26.04 4.61
C HIS A 69 33.20 24.85 3.94
N PRO A 70 34.55 24.84 3.87
CA PRO A 70 35.30 23.74 3.29
C PRO A 70 35.57 22.71 4.40
N ASN A 71 34.64 21.76 4.58
CA ASN A 71 34.91 20.49 5.25
C ASN A 71 34.01 19.44 4.60
N HIS A 72 34.24 19.20 3.32
CA HIS A 72 33.70 18.05 2.62
C HIS A 72 34.68 16.89 2.80
N ASP A 73 34.32 15.94 3.66
CA ASP A 73 34.85 14.58 3.61
C ASP A 73 34.52 13.98 2.22
N PRO A 74 35.53 13.60 1.41
CA PRO A 74 35.33 13.13 0.06
C PRO A 74 34.60 11.77 -0.03
N HIS A 75 34.38 11.07 1.09
CA HIS A 75 33.80 9.72 1.09
C HIS A 75 32.27 9.64 1.26
N HIS A 76 31.57 10.76 1.51
CA HIS A 76 30.10 10.76 1.63
C HIS A 76 29.43 11.80 0.74
N HIS A 77 29.54 11.60 -0.57
CA HIS A 77 28.59 12.23 -1.49
C HIS A 77 27.21 11.59 -1.26
N ARG A 78 26.36 12.21 -0.45
CA ARG A 78 24.92 11.89 -0.40
C ARG A 78 24.32 12.24 -1.76
N CYS A 79 24.33 11.27 -2.67
CA CYS A 79 23.81 11.42 -4.03
C CYS A 79 22.28 11.23 -4.11
N TRP A 80 21.68 10.65 -3.06
CA TRP A 80 20.23 10.66 -2.86
C TRP A 80 19.79 12.01 -2.27
N THR A 81 18.54 12.39 -2.54
CA THR A 81 17.97 13.62 -2.00
C THR A 81 17.96 13.59 -0.46
N LYS A 82 18.04 14.77 0.17
CA LYS A 82 17.91 14.87 1.62
C LYS A 82 16.51 14.39 2.04
N PRO A 83 16.39 13.41 2.95
CA PRO A 83 15.08 12.96 3.44
C PRO A 83 14.28 14.13 4.02
N VAL A 84 13.00 14.18 3.68
CA VAL A 84 12.05 15.18 4.22
C VAL A 84 11.51 14.78 5.59
N VAL A 85 11.47 13.47 5.84
CA VAL A 85 11.04 12.83 7.09
C VAL A 85 12.20 12.03 7.67
N ASP A 86 12.28 11.96 8.99
CA ASP A 86 13.32 11.18 9.67
C ASP A 86 12.86 9.74 9.92
N ARG A 87 11.55 9.55 10.10
CA ARG A 87 10.91 8.27 10.43
C ARG A 87 9.61 8.09 9.67
N LEU A 88 9.32 6.86 9.26
CA LEU A 88 8.08 6.47 8.61
C LEU A 88 7.41 5.30 9.35
N VAL A 89 6.14 5.45 9.69
CA VAL A 89 5.29 4.37 10.22
C VAL A 89 4.26 4.04 9.16
N ILE A 90 4.25 2.80 8.69
CA ILE A 90 3.29 2.26 7.74
C ILE A 90 2.44 1.23 8.48
N ILE A 91 1.14 1.51 8.58
CA ILE A 91 0.15 0.55 9.07
C ILE A 91 -0.66 0.12 7.85
N VAL A 92 -0.57 -1.16 7.51
CA VAL A 92 -1.39 -1.79 6.47
C VAL A 92 -2.53 -2.53 7.16
N LEU A 93 -3.76 -2.30 6.70
CA LEU A 93 -4.95 -2.98 7.17
C LEU A 93 -5.48 -3.81 5.99
N ASP A 94 -5.32 -5.13 6.04
CA ASP A 94 -5.73 -6.03 4.95
C ASP A 94 -7.24 -5.87 4.68
N ALA A 95 -7.60 -5.80 3.40
CA ALA A 95 -8.97 -5.63 2.93
C ALA A 95 -9.75 -4.42 3.52
N LEU A 96 -9.05 -3.32 3.77
CA LEU A 96 -9.66 -2.05 4.18
C LEU A 96 -10.51 -1.44 3.05
N ARG A 97 -11.83 -1.58 3.15
CA ARG A 97 -12.77 -0.91 2.22
C ARG A 97 -12.76 0.61 2.39
N PHE A 98 -13.04 1.33 1.30
CA PHE A 98 -13.19 2.79 1.35
C PHE A 98 -14.32 3.25 2.29
N ASP A 99 -15.44 2.52 2.33
CA ASP A 99 -16.61 2.85 3.14
C ASP A 99 -16.42 2.64 4.65
N PHE A 100 -15.38 1.90 5.09
CA PHE A 100 -14.98 1.81 6.49
C PHE A 100 -14.41 3.13 7.05
N VAL A 101 -13.86 3.96 6.17
CA VAL A 101 -13.13 5.18 6.51
C VAL A 101 -13.88 6.43 6.10
N ALA A 102 -14.48 6.44 4.91
CA ALA A 102 -15.17 7.60 4.38
C ALA A 102 -16.41 7.96 5.21
N PRO A 103 -16.73 9.25 5.37
CA PRO A 103 -17.98 9.67 6.00
C PRO A 103 -19.18 8.99 5.33
N SER A 104 -20.06 8.43 6.16
CA SER A 104 -21.24 7.70 5.68
C SER A 104 -22.19 8.55 4.84
N THR A 105 -22.07 9.89 4.92
CA THR A 105 -22.83 10.87 4.13
C THR A 105 -22.49 10.89 2.64
N PHE A 106 -21.37 10.28 2.22
CA PHE A 106 -21.02 10.14 0.80
C PHE A 106 -21.78 9.02 0.10
N PHE A 107 -22.51 8.20 0.85
CA PHE A 107 -23.26 7.05 0.34
C PHE A 107 -24.76 7.31 0.43
N GLN A 108 -25.53 6.64 -0.44
CA GLN A 108 -26.98 6.80 -0.49
C GLN A 108 -27.68 6.33 0.80
N GLU A 109 -27.15 5.29 1.43
CA GLU A 109 -27.68 4.71 2.65
C GLU A 109 -26.54 4.40 3.63
N LYS A 110 -26.68 4.84 4.88
CA LYS A 110 -25.73 4.54 5.94
C LYS A 110 -25.88 3.08 6.37
N LYS A 111 -24.77 2.34 6.36
CA LYS A 111 -24.71 0.94 6.83
C LYS A 111 -23.94 0.82 8.15
N PRO A 112 -24.14 -0.27 8.93
CA PRO A 112 -23.52 -0.43 10.24
C PRO A 112 -21.99 -0.42 10.27
N TRP A 113 -21.32 -0.94 9.24
CA TRP A 113 -19.85 -1.01 9.15
C TRP A 113 -19.18 0.28 8.63
N MET A 114 -19.98 1.20 8.09
CA MET A 114 -19.43 2.42 7.48
C MET A 114 -18.93 3.39 8.55
N ASP A 115 -17.94 4.20 8.19
CA ASP A 115 -17.55 5.39 8.98
C ASP A 115 -17.09 4.99 10.40
N ARG A 116 -16.33 3.89 10.51
CA ARG A 116 -15.90 3.29 11.78
C ARG A 116 -14.51 3.72 12.22
N LEU A 117 -13.63 4.07 11.28
CA LEU A 117 -12.31 4.66 11.59
C LEU A 117 -12.39 6.17 11.82
N THR A 118 -13.26 6.56 12.76
CA THR A 118 -13.61 7.97 13.08
C THR A 118 -12.41 8.81 13.49
N VAL A 119 -11.37 8.23 14.09
CA VAL A 119 -10.16 8.96 14.49
C VAL A 119 -9.46 9.58 13.27
N LEU A 120 -9.42 8.85 12.15
CA LEU A 120 -8.79 9.33 10.91
C LEU A 120 -9.57 10.51 10.34
N GLN A 121 -10.89 10.43 10.32
CA GLN A 121 -11.77 11.48 9.82
C GLN A 121 -11.68 12.75 10.67
N LYS A 122 -11.72 12.60 12.00
CA LYS A 122 -11.57 13.72 12.94
C LYS A 122 -10.25 14.46 12.72
N LEU A 123 -9.16 13.73 12.52
CA LEU A 123 -7.86 14.34 12.26
C LEU A 123 -7.79 15.01 10.90
N ALA A 124 -8.34 14.37 9.85
CA ALA A 124 -8.32 14.91 8.49
C ALA A 124 -9.19 16.17 8.31
N SER A 125 -10.26 16.29 9.11
CA SER A 125 -11.16 17.45 9.13
C SER A 125 -10.75 18.56 10.09
N SER A 126 -9.81 18.30 11.01
CA SER A 126 -9.35 19.29 11.98
C SER A 126 -8.59 20.44 11.28
N GLU A 127 -8.93 21.68 11.63
CA GLU A 127 -8.24 22.86 11.13
C GLU A 127 -6.75 22.83 11.52
N GLY A 128 -5.88 23.21 10.59
CA GLY A 128 -4.42 23.20 10.78
C GLY A 128 -3.77 21.82 10.80
N SER A 129 -4.55 20.73 10.70
CA SER A 129 -4.03 19.37 10.67
C SER A 129 -3.35 19.04 9.34
N SER A 130 -2.20 18.38 9.43
CA SER A 130 -1.48 17.82 8.27
C SER A 130 -2.15 16.54 7.72
N ALA A 131 -3.09 15.97 8.47
CA ALA A 131 -3.74 14.71 8.13
C ALA A 131 -4.62 14.84 6.87
N LYS A 132 -4.57 13.83 6.00
CA LYS A 132 -5.39 13.73 4.79
C LYS A 132 -5.83 12.28 4.56
N ILE A 133 -7.04 12.12 4.03
CA ILE A 133 -7.59 10.84 3.59
C ILE A 133 -7.73 10.88 2.06
N PHE A 134 -7.36 9.79 1.41
CA PHE A 134 -7.44 9.59 -0.02
C PHE A 134 -8.19 8.29 -0.30
N LYS A 135 -9.03 8.30 -1.33
CA LYS A 135 -9.47 7.08 -1.98
C LYS A 135 -8.32 6.56 -2.84
N ALA A 136 -7.98 5.30 -2.66
CA ALA A 136 -6.93 4.65 -3.42
C ALA A 136 -7.49 3.46 -4.21
N ILE A 137 -6.86 3.18 -5.36
CA ILE A 137 -7.27 2.10 -6.24
C ILE A 137 -6.19 1.02 -6.24
N ALA A 138 -6.58 -0.19 -5.82
CA ALA A 138 -5.77 -1.39 -5.85
C ALA A 138 -6.06 -2.16 -7.13
N ASP A 139 -5.19 -1.98 -8.15
CA ASP A 139 -5.34 -2.71 -9.41
C ASP A 139 -5.41 -4.23 -9.17
N PRO A 140 -6.31 -4.94 -9.87
CA PRO A 140 -6.45 -6.38 -9.71
C PRO A 140 -5.20 -7.14 -10.23
N PRO A 141 -4.94 -8.37 -9.75
CA PRO A 141 -5.67 -9.10 -8.70
C PRO A 141 -5.52 -8.51 -7.29
N THR A 142 -6.64 -8.40 -6.58
CA THR A 142 -6.74 -7.84 -5.21
C THR A 142 -6.46 -8.89 -4.13
N THR A 143 -5.36 -9.62 -4.27
CA THR A 143 -4.84 -10.53 -3.22
C THR A 143 -3.69 -9.86 -2.51
N SER A 144 -3.55 -10.03 -1.19
CA SER A 144 -2.54 -9.34 -0.37
C SER A 144 -1.12 -9.45 -0.94
N LEU A 145 -0.67 -10.66 -1.30
CA LEU A 145 0.65 -10.87 -1.93
C LEU A 145 0.88 -10.00 -3.17
N GLN A 146 -0.07 -10.03 -4.11
CA GLN A 146 0.03 -9.28 -5.37
C GLN A 146 0.00 -7.77 -5.12
N ARG A 147 -0.79 -7.35 -4.14
CA ARG A 147 -0.87 -5.94 -3.77
C ARG A 147 0.38 -5.46 -3.06
N LEU A 148 0.96 -6.25 -2.15
CA LEU A 148 2.26 -5.96 -1.55
C LEU A 148 3.38 -5.87 -2.60
N LYS A 149 3.41 -6.78 -3.59
CA LYS A 149 4.35 -6.69 -4.74
C LYS A 149 4.13 -5.39 -5.51
N GLY A 150 2.90 -5.06 -5.89
CA GLY A 150 2.60 -3.83 -6.62
C GLY A 150 2.94 -2.55 -5.85
N LEU A 151 2.60 -2.52 -4.55
CA LEU A 151 2.88 -1.41 -3.64
C LEU A 151 4.36 -1.10 -3.47
N THR A 152 5.18 -2.14 -3.48
CA THR A 152 6.60 -2.03 -3.14
C THR A 152 7.48 -1.80 -4.38
N THR A 153 7.09 -2.36 -5.53
CA THR A 153 7.82 -2.20 -6.79
C THR A 153 7.29 -1.05 -7.65
N GLY A 154 6.10 -0.52 -7.36
CA GLY A 154 5.39 0.44 -8.24
C GLY A 154 4.88 -0.16 -9.54
N GLY A 155 4.90 -1.50 -9.67
CA GLY A 155 4.51 -2.19 -10.89
C GLY A 155 3.07 -2.69 -10.83
N LEU A 156 2.44 -2.87 -11.98
CA LEU A 156 1.13 -3.50 -12.07
C LEU A 156 1.21 -5.00 -11.71
N PRO A 157 0.33 -5.53 -10.84
CA PRO A 157 0.31 -6.96 -10.54
C PRO A 157 -0.23 -7.75 -11.74
N THR A 158 0.12 -9.05 -11.84
CA THR A 158 -0.37 -9.89 -12.94
C THR A 158 -0.86 -11.26 -12.48
N PHE A 159 -1.86 -11.79 -13.18
CA PHE A 159 -2.48 -13.08 -12.85
C PHE A 159 -1.56 -14.29 -12.98
N ILE A 160 -0.47 -14.22 -13.76
CA ILE A 160 0.51 -15.31 -13.87
C ILE A 160 1.25 -15.50 -12.54
N ASP A 161 1.50 -14.42 -11.81
CA ASP A 161 2.17 -14.47 -10.51
C ASP A 161 1.30 -15.17 -9.45
N VAL A 162 -0.03 -15.21 -9.63
CA VAL A 162 -0.96 -15.95 -8.75
C VAL A 162 -0.71 -17.46 -8.79
N GLY A 163 -0.35 -18.01 -9.96
CA GLY A 163 0.01 -19.43 -10.09
C GLY A 163 1.29 -19.81 -9.35
N ASN A 164 2.23 -18.87 -9.22
CA ASN A 164 3.46 -19.00 -8.42
C ASN A 164 3.27 -18.55 -6.96
N SER A 165 2.13 -17.93 -6.61
CA SER A 165 1.83 -17.39 -5.28
C SER A 165 1.55 -18.44 -4.22
N PHE A 166 1.37 -19.71 -4.59
CA PHE A 166 1.26 -20.83 -3.64
C PHE A 166 2.56 -21.15 -2.88
N GLY A 167 3.65 -20.43 -3.18
CA GLY A 167 4.91 -20.49 -2.44
C GLY A 167 5.69 -19.18 -2.42
N ALA A 168 5.01 -18.05 -2.68
CA ALA A 168 5.53 -16.67 -2.71
C ALA A 168 7.05 -16.57 -2.96
N PRO A 169 7.52 -16.68 -4.21
CA PRO A 169 8.93 -16.49 -4.49
C PRO A 169 9.34 -15.05 -4.12
N ALA A 170 10.53 -14.92 -3.53
CA ALA A 170 11.11 -13.63 -3.18
C ALA A 170 11.08 -12.68 -4.39
N ILE A 171 10.72 -11.41 -4.14
CA ILE A 171 10.76 -10.36 -5.17
C ILE A 171 12.22 -10.10 -5.53
N VAL A 172 12.50 -10.16 -6.82
CA VAL A 172 13.83 -9.85 -7.37
C VAL A 172 13.87 -8.47 -8.00
N GLU A 173 12.74 -7.84 -8.32
CA GLU A 173 12.73 -6.50 -8.91
C GLU A 173 13.10 -5.41 -7.89
N ASP A 174 13.50 -4.26 -8.40
CA ASP A 174 13.72 -3.08 -7.57
C ASP A 174 12.45 -2.69 -6.80
N ASN A 175 12.63 -2.39 -5.52
CA ASN A 175 11.53 -2.08 -4.63
C ASN A 175 12.03 -1.22 -3.46
N PHE A 176 11.13 -0.46 -2.86
CA PHE A 176 11.54 0.48 -1.81
C PHE A 176 12.08 -0.22 -0.55
N VAL A 177 11.64 -1.45 -0.24
CA VAL A 177 12.10 -2.19 0.95
C VAL A 177 13.58 -2.57 0.80
N GLN A 178 13.95 -3.10 -0.36
CA GLN A 178 15.33 -3.38 -0.72
C GLN A 178 16.17 -2.10 -0.76
N GLN A 179 15.67 -1.03 -1.37
CA GLN A 179 16.37 0.26 -1.42
C GLN A 179 16.61 0.83 -0.01
N LEU A 180 15.65 0.73 0.91
CA LEU A 180 15.84 1.12 2.31
C LEU A 180 16.97 0.31 2.96
N ALA A 181 16.93 -1.02 2.83
CA ALA A 181 17.93 -1.91 3.41
C ALA A 181 19.34 -1.65 2.85
N GLN A 182 19.48 -1.53 1.52
CA GLN A 182 20.75 -1.25 0.85
C GLN A 182 21.34 0.11 1.22
N ASN A 183 20.48 1.08 1.54
CA ASN A 183 20.89 2.41 2.01
C ASN A 183 21.02 2.51 3.54
N GLY A 184 21.14 1.36 4.22
CA GLY A 184 21.45 1.27 5.65
C GLY A 184 20.31 1.73 6.56
N LYS A 185 19.07 1.80 6.07
CA LYS A 185 17.90 2.13 6.89
C LYS A 185 17.49 0.92 7.72
N ARG A 186 17.10 1.18 8.96
CA ARG A 186 16.58 0.17 9.90
C ARG A 186 15.10 -0.03 9.65
N VAL A 187 14.74 -1.13 8.99
CA VAL A 187 13.34 -1.49 8.72
C VAL A 187 12.90 -2.56 9.73
N VAL A 188 11.81 -2.28 10.44
CA VAL A 188 11.18 -3.22 11.38
C VAL A 188 9.79 -3.57 10.87
N MET A 189 9.52 -4.87 10.72
CA MET A 189 8.27 -5.41 10.20
C MET A 189 7.57 -6.27 11.26
N MET A 190 6.23 -6.22 11.31
CA MET A 190 5.40 -7.09 12.14
C MET A 190 4.06 -7.40 11.46
N GLY A 191 3.50 -8.57 11.75
CA GLY A 191 2.20 -9.00 11.23
C GLY A 191 2.32 -10.07 10.15
N ASP A 192 1.52 -9.95 9.10
CA ASP A 192 1.46 -10.88 7.96
C ASP A 192 2.85 -11.34 7.45
N ASP A 193 3.07 -12.65 7.51
CA ASP A 193 4.31 -13.31 7.09
C ASP A 193 4.60 -13.23 5.58
N THR A 194 3.63 -12.84 4.76
CA THR A 194 3.82 -12.59 3.32
C THR A 194 4.97 -11.62 3.07
N TRP A 195 5.16 -10.62 3.93
CA TRP A 195 6.28 -9.67 3.84
C TRP A 195 7.66 -10.34 3.93
N VAL A 196 7.87 -11.30 4.84
CA VAL A 196 9.18 -11.99 4.95
C VAL A 196 9.39 -13.01 3.83
N GLN A 197 8.30 -13.51 3.23
CA GLN A 197 8.38 -14.35 2.04
C GLN A 197 8.79 -13.52 0.81
N LEU A 198 8.19 -12.34 0.63
CA LEU A 198 8.49 -11.45 -0.50
C LEU A 198 9.85 -10.74 -0.38
N PHE A 199 10.26 -10.34 0.83
CA PHE A 199 11.49 -9.56 1.08
C PHE A 199 12.43 -10.25 2.08
N PRO A 200 12.90 -11.47 1.78
CA PRO A 200 13.79 -12.19 2.69
C PRO A 200 15.06 -11.37 2.92
N HIS A 201 15.49 -11.30 4.19
CA HIS A 201 16.71 -10.61 4.64
C HIS A 201 16.74 -9.07 4.48
N HIS A 202 15.64 -8.42 4.11
CA HIS A 202 15.59 -6.95 4.00
C HIS A 202 15.15 -6.23 5.29
N PHE A 203 14.72 -6.97 6.32
CA PHE A 203 14.30 -6.40 7.61
C PHE A 203 15.39 -6.55 8.67
N ASN A 204 15.67 -5.47 9.41
CA ASN A 204 16.58 -5.50 10.56
C ASN A 204 15.99 -6.29 11.73
N LYS A 205 14.67 -6.25 11.86
CA LYS A 205 13.90 -7.02 12.83
C LYS A 205 12.53 -7.34 12.19
N SER A 206 12.09 -8.58 12.29
CA SER A 206 10.76 -9.00 11.83
C SER A 206 10.05 -9.81 12.89
N PHE A 207 8.72 -9.65 12.95
CA PHE A 207 7.81 -10.42 13.80
C PHE A 207 6.68 -10.98 12.93
N PRO A 208 6.96 -12.00 12.11
CA PRO A 208 5.97 -12.57 11.19
C PRO A 208 4.97 -13.48 11.93
N TYR A 209 3.72 -13.44 11.49
CA TYR A 209 2.63 -14.29 11.96
C TYR A 209 1.96 -14.99 10.77
N PRO A 210 1.54 -16.27 10.89
CA PRO A 210 0.91 -17.00 9.80
C PRO A 210 -0.38 -16.32 9.31
N SER A 211 -0.47 -16.05 8.02
CA SER A 211 -1.58 -15.32 7.39
C SER A 211 -2.75 -16.19 6.93
N PHE A 212 -2.54 -17.47 6.61
CA PHE A 212 -3.57 -18.30 5.95
C PHE A 212 -4.74 -18.78 6.84
N ASN A 213 -4.68 -18.60 8.16
CA ASN A 213 -5.75 -19.03 9.05
C ASN A 213 -6.83 -17.96 9.21
N VAL A 214 -7.73 -17.86 8.23
CA VAL A 214 -8.83 -16.87 8.23
C VAL A 214 -9.80 -16.97 9.41
N LYS A 215 -9.77 -18.05 10.19
CA LYS A 215 -10.59 -18.17 11.42
C LYS A 215 -9.99 -17.43 12.61
N ASP A 216 -8.74 -17.01 12.51
CA ASP A 216 -8.03 -16.29 13.56
C ASP A 216 -8.14 -14.79 13.32
N LEU A 217 -8.99 -14.10 14.08
CA LEU A 217 -9.16 -12.65 13.94
C LEU A 217 -8.13 -11.84 14.73
N ASP A 218 -7.35 -12.47 15.61
CA ASP A 218 -6.74 -11.76 16.75
C ASP A 218 -5.25 -12.02 16.94
N THR A 219 -4.72 -13.20 16.65
CA THR A 219 -3.31 -13.50 16.97
C THR A 219 -2.35 -12.57 16.23
N VAL A 220 -2.59 -12.36 14.94
CA VAL A 220 -1.76 -11.50 14.09
C VAL A 220 -1.84 -10.04 14.55
N ASP A 221 -3.05 -9.56 14.80
CA ASP A 221 -3.30 -8.18 15.22
C ASP A 221 -2.74 -7.89 16.62
N ASN A 222 -2.90 -8.82 17.57
CA ASN A 222 -2.29 -8.73 18.89
C ASN A 222 -0.77 -8.77 18.79
N GLY A 223 -0.22 -9.62 17.92
CA GLY A 223 1.21 -9.65 17.62
C GLY A 223 1.74 -8.32 17.07
N CYS A 224 0.99 -7.68 16.17
CA CYS A 224 1.27 -6.32 15.72
C CYS A 224 1.27 -5.33 16.89
N ILE A 225 0.25 -5.35 17.76
CA ILE A 225 0.13 -4.45 18.92
C ILE A 225 1.32 -4.63 19.87
N ASP A 226 1.64 -5.88 20.22
CA ASP A 226 2.67 -6.24 21.20
C ASP A 226 4.07 -5.80 20.77
N HIS A 227 4.31 -5.63 19.47
CA HIS A 227 5.59 -5.18 18.93
C HIS A 227 5.59 -3.72 18.47
N LEU A 228 4.45 -3.19 18.00
CA LEU A 228 4.32 -1.83 17.49
C LEU A 228 4.55 -0.80 18.61
N PHE A 229 3.81 -0.91 19.72
CA PHE A 229 3.91 0.09 20.79
C PHE A 229 5.31 0.16 21.42
N PRO A 230 5.96 -0.97 21.80
CA PRO A 230 7.34 -0.91 22.27
C PRO A 230 8.30 -0.30 21.26
N SER A 231 8.18 -0.66 19.97
CA SER A 231 9.03 -0.11 18.92
C SER A 231 8.89 1.41 18.79
N LEU A 232 7.65 1.92 18.88
CA LEU A 232 7.39 3.37 18.86
C LEU A 232 8.14 4.08 20.01
N TYR A 233 8.13 3.53 21.23
CA TYR A 233 8.87 4.11 22.37
C TYR A 233 10.40 4.02 22.25
N GLU A 234 10.94 2.92 21.72
CA GLU A 234 12.40 2.68 21.66
C GLU A 234 13.11 3.53 20.60
N GLY A 235 12.44 3.83 19.49
CA GLY A 235 13.00 4.64 18.40
C GLY A 235 14.20 4.02 17.66
N ASN A 236 14.53 2.75 17.86
CA ASN A 236 15.64 2.06 17.18
C ASN A 236 15.22 1.50 15.79
N TRP A 237 14.65 2.35 14.95
CA TRP A 237 14.15 2.04 13.61
C TRP A 237 14.16 3.33 12.77
N ASP A 238 14.07 3.20 11.45
CA ASP A 238 13.84 4.34 10.52
C ASP A 238 12.51 4.16 9.78
N VAL A 239 12.12 2.91 9.49
CA VAL A 239 10.80 2.56 8.96
C VAL A 239 10.17 1.43 9.79
N LEU A 240 8.92 1.62 10.21
CA LEU A 240 8.07 0.59 10.82
C LEU A 240 6.98 0.18 9.84
N ILE A 241 6.75 -1.12 9.70
CA ILE A 241 5.67 -1.70 8.92
C ILE A 241 4.88 -2.65 9.83
N ALA A 242 3.60 -2.39 10.04
CA ALA A 242 2.68 -3.27 10.76
C ALA A 242 1.51 -3.64 9.86
N HIS A 243 1.35 -4.93 9.55
CA HIS A 243 0.29 -5.43 8.68
C HIS A 243 -0.74 -6.23 9.48
N PHE A 244 -1.92 -5.64 9.68
CA PHE A 244 -3.04 -6.23 10.42
C PHE A 244 -4.00 -6.96 9.47
N LEU A 245 -4.54 -8.10 9.91
CA LEU A 245 -5.34 -9.01 9.07
C LEU A 245 -6.80 -9.17 9.53
N GLY A 246 -7.13 -8.77 10.76
CA GLY A 246 -8.39 -9.13 11.39
C GLY A 246 -9.67 -8.69 10.66
N VAL A 247 -9.67 -7.59 9.89
CA VAL A 247 -10.86 -7.19 9.11
C VAL A 247 -11.02 -8.00 7.81
N ASP A 248 -9.94 -8.42 7.15
CA ASP A 248 -10.03 -9.36 6.03
C ASP A 248 -10.58 -10.71 6.51
N HIS A 249 -9.99 -11.24 7.59
CA HIS A 249 -10.41 -12.50 8.19
C HIS A 249 -11.88 -12.44 8.68
N ALA A 250 -12.31 -11.33 9.28
CA ALA A 250 -13.70 -11.13 9.67
C ALA A 250 -14.63 -11.12 8.44
N GLY A 251 -14.18 -10.52 7.34
CA GLY A 251 -14.83 -10.57 6.04
C GLY A 251 -15.09 -11.98 5.56
N HIS A 252 -14.04 -12.80 5.42
CA HIS A 252 -14.15 -14.19 4.94
C HIS A 252 -15.06 -15.07 5.79
N ILE A 253 -15.07 -14.90 7.11
CA ILE A 253 -15.80 -15.78 8.02
C ILE A 253 -17.24 -15.33 8.25
N PHE A 254 -17.46 -14.03 8.38
CA PHE A 254 -18.74 -13.47 8.84
C PHE A 254 -19.40 -12.53 7.83
N GLY A 255 -18.68 -12.10 6.80
CA GLY A 255 -19.08 -11.01 5.92
C GLY A 255 -18.90 -9.62 6.55
N VAL A 256 -18.95 -8.60 5.71
CA VAL A 256 -18.81 -7.19 6.10
C VAL A 256 -19.99 -6.72 6.96
N ASP A 257 -21.20 -7.19 6.66
CA ASP A 257 -22.39 -6.90 7.46
C ASP A 257 -22.49 -7.86 8.66
N SER A 258 -21.53 -7.75 9.58
CA SER A 258 -21.47 -8.60 10.76
C SER A 258 -21.03 -7.83 12.00
N THR A 259 -21.43 -8.34 13.17
CA THR A 259 -20.96 -7.82 14.46
C THR A 259 -19.44 -7.93 14.58
N SER A 260 -18.86 -9.04 14.12
CA SER A 260 -17.41 -9.27 14.16
C SER A 260 -16.64 -8.25 13.32
N MET A 261 -17.12 -7.88 12.13
CA MET A 261 -16.52 -6.81 11.34
C MET A 261 -16.56 -5.46 12.09
N ILE A 262 -17.70 -5.13 12.70
CA ILE A 262 -17.84 -3.88 13.47
C ILE A 262 -16.88 -3.84 14.66
N GLU A 263 -16.79 -4.92 15.43
CA GLU A 263 -15.89 -5.05 16.59
C GLU A 263 -14.42 -4.90 16.17
N LYS A 264 -14.02 -5.50 15.03
CA LYS A 264 -12.67 -5.36 14.48
C LYS A 264 -12.36 -3.94 14.03
N LEU A 265 -13.29 -3.28 13.35
CA LEU A 265 -13.12 -1.87 12.96
C LEU A 265 -13.03 -0.94 14.18
N GLU A 266 -13.81 -1.19 15.23
CA GLU A 266 -13.73 -0.44 16.48
C GLU A 266 -12.38 -0.67 17.19
N GLN A 267 -11.89 -1.91 17.21
CA GLN A 267 -10.56 -2.24 17.73
C GLN A 267 -9.47 -1.48 16.96
N TYR A 268 -9.50 -1.49 15.62
CA TYR A 268 -8.56 -0.73 14.79
C TYR A 268 -8.63 0.76 15.07
N ASN A 269 -9.83 1.34 15.19
CA ASN A 269 -9.98 2.76 15.53
C ASN A 269 -9.31 3.09 16.87
N ILE A 270 -9.46 2.25 17.90
CA ILE A 270 -8.82 2.40 19.21
C ILE A 270 -7.29 2.29 19.10
N ILE A 271 -6.78 1.32 18.34
CA ILE A 271 -5.34 1.13 18.13
C ILE A 271 -4.73 2.35 17.43
N LEU A 272 -5.36 2.81 16.35
CA LEU A 272 -4.93 3.98 15.60
C LEU A 272 -4.93 5.24 16.47
N GLU A 273 -5.96 5.43 17.30
CA GLU A 273 -6.00 6.54 18.25
C GLU A 273 -4.82 6.49 19.25
N ARG A 274 -4.48 5.30 19.75
CA ARG A 274 -3.33 5.12 20.65
C ARG A 274 -2.00 5.39 19.95
N VAL A 275 -1.82 4.91 18.72
CA VAL A 275 -0.61 5.17 17.90
C VAL A 275 -0.46 6.67 17.68
N ILE A 276 -1.51 7.33 17.22
CA ILE A 276 -1.49 8.78 16.94
C ILE A 276 -1.17 9.56 18.22
N LYS A 277 -1.84 9.30 19.34
CA LYS A 277 -1.57 9.98 20.62
C LYS A 277 -0.12 9.80 21.06
N LEU A 278 0.44 8.62 20.90
CA LEU A 278 1.85 8.36 21.22
C LEU A 278 2.77 9.22 20.34
N LEU A 279 2.59 9.17 19.02
CA LEU A 279 3.36 9.95 18.07
C LEU A 279 3.27 11.46 18.35
N GLU A 280 2.06 11.99 18.61
CA GLU A 280 1.85 13.39 18.99
C GLU A 280 2.54 13.77 20.30
N SER A 281 2.47 12.90 21.30
CA SER A 281 3.05 13.17 22.63
C SER A 281 4.58 13.33 22.59
N GLN A 282 5.22 12.80 21.55
CA GLN A 282 6.67 12.79 21.39
C GLN A 282 7.14 13.52 20.12
N SER A 283 6.27 14.36 19.52
CA SER A 283 6.59 15.16 18.34
C SER A 283 7.09 16.58 18.64
N GLY A 284 7.31 16.91 19.92
CA GLY A 284 7.92 18.18 20.31
C GLY A 284 9.39 18.30 19.85
N PRO A 285 9.98 19.51 19.87
CA PRO A 285 11.38 19.72 19.49
C PRO A 285 12.33 18.81 20.29
N GLY A 286 13.19 18.07 19.61
CA GLY A 286 14.10 17.09 20.20
C GLY A 286 13.43 15.75 20.61
N GLY A 287 12.12 15.61 20.37
CA GLY A 287 11.39 14.37 20.62
C GLY A 287 11.67 13.31 19.55
N ILE A 288 11.53 12.03 19.90
CA ILE A 288 11.85 10.93 18.97
C ILE A 288 10.97 10.93 17.72
N HIS A 289 9.78 11.53 17.82
CA HIS A 289 8.80 11.65 16.72
C HIS A 289 8.67 13.08 16.19
N GLU A 290 9.66 13.96 16.44
CA GLU A 290 9.65 15.36 15.97
C GLU A 290 9.38 15.46 14.45
N ASN A 291 9.89 14.52 13.66
CA ASN A 291 9.69 14.50 12.21
C ASN A 291 9.36 13.07 11.73
N THR A 292 8.27 12.53 12.28
CA THR A 292 7.70 11.25 11.87
C THR A 292 6.53 11.45 10.91
N TYR A 293 6.39 10.52 9.96
CA TYR A 293 5.25 10.42 9.08
C TYR A 293 4.48 9.13 9.33
N LEU A 294 3.15 9.21 9.42
CA LEU A 294 2.25 8.06 9.53
C LEU A 294 1.48 7.88 8.23
N LEU A 295 1.52 6.66 7.72
CA LEU A 295 0.70 6.16 6.63
C LEU A 295 -0.16 5.01 7.16
N VAL A 296 -1.48 5.12 7.03
CA VAL A 296 -2.43 4.04 7.33
C VAL A 296 -3.15 3.73 6.04
N MET A 297 -3.12 2.50 5.55
CA MET A 297 -3.65 2.19 4.23
C MET A 297 -4.17 0.76 4.15
N GLY A 298 -5.09 0.52 3.22
CA GLY A 298 -5.37 -0.83 2.75
C GLY A 298 -4.48 -1.20 1.58
N ASP A 299 -4.24 -2.48 1.44
CA ASP A 299 -3.63 -3.08 0.25
C ASP A 299 -4.67 -3.35 -0.86
N HIS A 300 -5.89 -3.72 -0.46
CA HIS A 300 -7.12 -3.82 -1.27
C HIS A 300 -8.39 -3.57 -0.45
N GLY A 301 -9.56 -3.67 -1.09
CA GLY A 301 -10.87 -3.80 -0.46
C GLY A 301 -11.39 -5.25 -0.51
N GLN A 302 -12.68 -5.45 -0.26
CA GLN A 302 -13.34 -6.77 -0.25
C GLN A 302 -14.83 -6.62 -0.54
N THR A 303 -15.46 -7.63 -1.11
CA THR A 303 -16.93 -7.67 -1.30
C THR A 303 -17.66 -7.74 0.04
N LEU A 304 -18.99 -7.58 0.05
CA LEU A 304 -19.79 -7.74 1.28
C LEU A 304 -19.69 -9.14 1.91
N ASN A 305 -19.35 -10.17 1.14
CA ASN A 305 -19.16 -11.54 1.63
C ASN A 305 -17.72 -11.82 2.07
N GLY A 306 -16.81 -10.85 1.98
CA GLY A 306 -15.40 -11.04 2.27
C GLY A 306 -14.54 -11.51 1.10
N ASP A 307 -15.13 -11.79 -0.06
CA ASP A 307 -14.35 -12.22 -1.23
C ASP A 307 -13.46 -11.08 -1.76
N HIS A 308 -12.28 -11.44 -2.24
CA HIS A 308 -11.35 -10.57 -2.95
C HIS A 308 -10.47 -11.39 -3.94
N GLY A 309 -9.57 -10.73 -4.66
CA GLY A 309 -8.75 -11.30 -5.75
C GLY A 309 -9.25 -10.95 -7.16
N GLY A 310 -10.47 -10.45 -7.28
CA GLY A 310 -11.10 -9.94 -8.49
C GLY A 310 -10.85 -8.45 -8.72
N GLY A 311 -11.75 -7.83 -9.48
CA GLY A 311 -11.65 -6.42 -9.91
C GLY A 311 -12.94 -5.64 -9.78
N SER A 312 -13.87 -6.09 -8.92
CA SER A 312 -15.07 -5.31 -8.62
C SER A 312 -14.70 -4.02 -7.87
N ALA A 313 -15.60 -3.02 -7.92
CA ALA A 313 -15.38 -1.75 -7.23
C ALA A 313 -15.11 -1.95 -5.72
N GLU A 314 -15.81 -2.87 -5.07
CA GLU A 314 -15.63 -3.15 -3.64
C GLU A 314 -14.26 -3.73 -3.31
N GLU A 315 -13.69 -4.50 -4.24
CA GLU A 315 -12.38 -5.14 -4.09
C GLU A 315 -11.22 -4.17 -4.40
N VAL A 316 -11.39 -3.29 -5.38
CA VAL A 316 -10.31 -2.38 -5.82
C VAL A 316 -10.29 -1.06 -5.07
N GLU A 317 -11.42 -0.62 -4.52
CA GLU A 317 -11.51 0.66 -3.82
C GLU A 317 -11.12 0.52 -2.34
N THR A 318 -9.98 1.11 -1.99
CA THR A 318 -9.45 1.13 -0.62
C THR A 318 -9.19 2.56 -0.14
N SER A 319 -8.71 2.70 1.09
CA SER A 319 -8.40 3.98 1.72
C SER A 319 -6.91 4.12 2.00
N MET A 320 -6.46 5.36 2.01
CA MET A 320 -5.15 5.75 2.51
C MET A 320 -5.25 7.03 3.31
N PHE A 321 -4.73 7.01 4.53
CA PHE A 321 -4.61 8.14 5.43
C PHE A 321 -3.13 8.46 5.63
N ALA A 322 -2.80 9.75 5.65
CA ALA A 322 -1.42 10.19 5.70
C ALA A 322 -1.31 11.44 6.60
N MET A 323 -0.36 11.45 7.54
CA MET A 323 -0.20 12.53 8.54
C MET A 323 1.26 12.77 8.91
N SER A 324 1.66 14.04 8.92
CA SER A 324 2.99 14.49 9.38
C SER A 324 2.92 15.01 10.80
N PHE A 325 3.78 14.51 11.69
CA PHE A 325 3.87 14.97 13.08
C PHE A 325 4.82 16.15 13.26
N LYS A 326 5.55 16.53 12.20
CA LYS A 326 6.41 17.70 12.21
C LYS A 326 5.61 18.97 12.41
N LYS A 327 5.81 19.62 13.56
CA LYS A 327 5.27 20.96 13.81
C LYS A 327 6.02 21.96 12.95
N LEU A 328 5.33 22.56 11.99
CA LEU A 328 5.87 23.67 11.22
C LEU A 328 5.99 24.89 12.17
N PRO A 329 7.13 25.60 12.20
CA PRO A 329 7.18 26.87 12.90
C PRO A 329 6.12 27.81 12.31
N TYR A 330 5.38 28.52 13.17
CA TYR A 330 4.38 29.50 12.73
C TYR A 330 5.01 30.47 11.73
N SER A 331 4.36 30.62 10.58
CA SER A 331 4.79 31.29 9.33
C SER A 331 5.71 30.48 8.41
N LEU A 332 5.10 29.75 7.47
CA LEU A 332 5.75 29.45 6.19
C LEU A 332 5.65 30.70 5.31
N PRO A 333 6.76 31.25 4.79
CA PRO A 333 6.71 32.20 3.69
C PRO A 333 6.01 31.54 2.50
N LEU A 334 5.12 32.30 1.83
CA LEU A 334 4.36 31.90 0.62
C LEU A 334 5.21 31.29 -0.52
N PHE A 335 6.54 31.34 -0.43
CA PHE A 335 7.48 30.94 -1.47
C PHE A 335 7.70 29.41 -1.58
N MET A 336 7.26 28.60 -0.61
CA MET A 336 7.31 27.12 -0.76
C MET A 336 6.16 26.57 -1.63
N ASP A 337 5.19 27.39 -2.02
CA ASP A 337 3.97 26.98 -2.76
C ASP A 337 4.19 26.81 -4.29
N THR A 338 5.40 27.03 -4.80
CA THR A 338 5.72 26.94 -6.24
C THR A 338 6.58 25.73 -6.64
N SER A 339 6.95 24.86 -5.68
CA SER A 339 7.88 23.74 -5.91
C SER A 339 7.19 22.40 -6.24
N ALA A 340 6.05 22.43 -6.93
CA ALA A 340 5.28 21.22 -7.27
C ALA A 340 5.56 20.78 -8.71
N CYS A 341 5.93 19.50 -8.89
CA CYS A 341 5.94 18.85 -10.19
C CYS A 341 4.49 18.70 -10.65
N LYS A 342 4.11 19.38 -11.73
CA LYS A 342 2.77 19.21 -12.34
C LYS A 342 2.75 17.89 -13.11
N LEU A 343 2.25 16.84 -12.46
CA LEU A 343 1.64 15.70 -13.13
C LEU A 343 0.18 15.61 -12.63
N ASP A 344 -0.72 15.25 -13.55
CA ASP A 344 -2.14 15.60 -13.58
C ASP A 344 -2.93 15.39 -12.26
N LEU A 345 -3.71 16.43 -11.89
CA LEU A 345 -4.41 16.58 -10.61
C LEU A 345 -5.92 16.31 -10.75
N VAL A 346 -6.31 15.04 -10.86
CA VAL A 346 -7.67 14.60 -10.52
C VAL A 346 -7.54 13.51 -9.47
N GLY A 347 -7.98 13.79 -8.24
CA GLY A 347 -7.69 13.03 -7.01
C GLY A 347 -8.33 11.64 -6.95
N ILE A 348 -7.77 10.71 -7.73
CA ILE A 348 -7.85 9.25 -7.61
C ILE A 348 -6.43 8.78 -7.87
N PHE A 349 -5.78 8.15 -6.89
CA PHE A 349 -4.39 7.72 -7.02
C PHE A 349 -4.31 6.19 -7.11
N PRO A 350 -3.61 5.64 -8.12
CA PRO A 350 -3.19 4.25 -8.08
C PRO A 350 -2.32 4.03 -6.84
N LEU A 351 -2.68 3.05 -6.02
CA LEU A 351 -2.06 2.86 -4.71
C LEU A 351 -0.54 2.62 -4.80
N HIS A 352 -0.09 2.00 -5.89
CA HIS A 352 1.33 1.70 -6.16
C HIS A 352 2.16 2.96 -6.47
N GLU A 353 1.56 4.02 -7.01
CA GLU A 353 2.26 5.27 -7.30
C GLU A 353 2.51 6.05 -5.99
N PHE A 354 1.57 6.04 -5.03
CA PHE A 354 1.66 6.90 -3.86
C PHE A 354 2.77 6.51 -2.88
N ILE A 355 3.10 5.23 -2.67
CA ILE A 355 4.21 4.88 -1.74
C ILE A 355 5.56 5.35 -2.30
N LEU A 356 5.76 5.21 -3.62
CA LEU A 356 6.97 5.68 -4.28
C LEU A 356 7.03 7.22 -4.35
N TYR A 357 5.89 7.90 -4.56
CA TYR A 357 5.80 9.36 -4.57
C TYR A 357 5.75 10.00 -3.17
N GLY A 358 5.26 9.30 -2.16
CA GLY A 358 5.20 9.75 -0.75
C GLY A 358 6.60 9.85 -0.11
N ALA A 359 7.57 9.11 -0.66
CA ALA A 359 8.99 9.34 -0.40
C ALA A 359 9.53 10.64 -1.06
N SER A 360 8.74 11.33 -1.89
CA SER A 360 9.20 12.38 -2.81
C SER A 360 8.34 13.67 -2.95
N LYS A 361 7.39 13.98 -2.03
CA LYS A 361 6.71 15.29 -1.78
C LYS A 361 5.18 15.33 -2.00
N TYR A 362 4.52 16.14 -1.16
CA TYR A 362 3.07 16.38 -1.08
C TYR A 362 2.46 17.22 -2.22
N LEU A 363 1.19 16.90 -2.53
CA LEU A 363 0.27 17.68 -3.38
C LEU A 363 -1.03 18.03 -2.61
N ARG A 364 -1.66 19.14 -3.01
CA ARG A 364 -2.79 19.84 -2.36
C ARG A 364 -4.07 19.01 -2.21
N SER A 365 -4.78 19.25 -1.10
CA SER A 365 -6.20 18.91 -0.91
C SER A 365 -7.09 19.80 -1.80
N PRO A 366 -8.13 19.27 -2.46
CA PRO A 366 -9.23 20.12 -2.88
C PRO A 366 -9.95 20.63 -1.62
N THR A 367 -10.15 21.94 -1.56
CA THR A 367 -11.01 22.59 -0.57
C THR A 367 -12.46 22.18 -0.84
N LEU A 368 -13.09 21.59 0.17
CA LEU A 368 -14.54 21.39 0.25
C LEU A 368 -15.21 22.76 0.46
N THR A 369 -16.16 23.11 -0.40
CA THR A 369 -17.31 23.96 -0.03
C THR A 369 -18.42 23.09 0.52
#